data_AF-A0A2M8HKU0-F1
#
_entry.id   AF-A0A2M8HKU0-F1
#
_cell.length_a   1.000
_cell.length_b   1.000
_cell.length_c   1.000
_cell.angle_alpha   90.00
_cell.angle_beta   90.00
_cell.angle_gamma   90.00
#
_symmetry.space_group_name_H-M   'P 1'
#
loop_
_entity.id
_entity.type
_entity.pdbx_description
1 polymer ?
#
loop_
_entity_poly.entity_id
_entity_poly.type
_entity_poly.pdbx_seq_one_letter_code
_entity_poly.pdbx_strand_id
1 'polypeptide(L)' 'MYLDLKKHILEPVPMNAKTVKLLKKFATLKGISDKQIKREWLGKSPVEKDKKKQEILKELTKA' A
#
# COMPACT_ATOMS: atom_id res chain seq x y z
N MET A 1 -4.62 -32.65 5.79
CA MET A 1 -3.56 -31.81 5.18
C MET A 1 -4.13 -30.43 4.84
N TYR A 2 -4.19 -29.50 5.80
CA TYR A 2 -4.66 -28.12 5.57
C TYR A 2 -3.75 -27.12 6.30
N LEU A 3 -2.44 -27.35 6.27
CA LEU A 3 -1.47 -26.56 7.02
C LEU A 3 -0.29 -26.16 6.15
N ASP A 4 -0.49 -25.65 4.93
CA ASP A 4 0.61 -24.93 4.27
C ASP A 4 0.28 -23.90 3.19
N LEU A 5 -0.99 -23.59 2.93
CA LEU A 5 -1.35 -22.52 1.98
C LEU A 5 -1.22 -21.10 2.56
N LYS A 6 -0.93 -20.96 3.85
CA LYS A 6 -0.82 -19.65 4.53
C LYS A 6 0.59 -19.06 4.49
N LYS A 7 1.62 -19.84 4.14
CA LYS A 7 3.02 -19.37 4.12
C LYS A 7 3.46 -18.74 2.81
N HIS A 8 2.78 -19.00 1.70
CA HIS A 8 3.19 -18.48 0.38
C HIS A 8 2.66 -17.06 0.06
N ILE A 9 1.83 -16.47 0.94
CA ILE A 9 1.18 -15.15 0.72
C ILE A 9 1.79 -14.06 1.62
N LEU A 10 3.06 -14.21 2.03
CA LEU A 10 3.75 -13.26 2.91
C LEU A 10 5.14 -12.83 2.41
N GLU A 11 5.55 -13.24 1.21
CA GLU A 11 6.68 -12.61 0.54
C GLU A 11 6.26 -11.18 0.14
N PRO A 12 6.87 -10.11 0.69
CA PRO A 12 6.55 -8.77 0.27
C PRO A 12 6.96 -8.62 -1.19
N VAL A 13 5.98 -8.61 -2.09
CA VAL A 13 6.17 -8.21 -3.50
C VAL A 13 7.07 -6.98 -3.50
N PRO A 14 8.18 -6.96 -4.28
CA PRO A 14 9.17 -5.89 -4.21
C PRO A 14 8.53 -4.56 -4.62
N MET A 15 8.01 -3.84 -3.63
CA MET A 15 7.39 -2.55 -3.81
C MET A 15 8.46 -1.48 -3.67
N ASN A 16 8.46 -0.53 -4.60
CA ASN A 16 9.41 0.59 -4.58
C ASN A 16 9.42 1.27 -3.20
N ALA A 17 10.61 1.44 -2.62
CA ALA A 17 10.81 2.06 -1.31
C ALA A 17 10.18 3.47 -1.21
N LYS A 18 10.16 4.25 -2.31
CA LYS A 18 9.49 5.56 -2.36
C LYS A 18 7.98 5.42 -2.14
N THR A 19 7.37 4.43 -2.79
CA THR A 19 5.94 4.13 -2.65
C THR A 19 5.61 3.63 -1.25
N VAL A 20 6.47 2.79 -0.66
CA VAL A 20 6.31 2.34 0.74
C VAL A 20 6.28 3.53 1.70
N LYS A 21 7.23 4.47 1.58
CA LYS A 21 7.28 5.67 2.42
C LYS A 21 6.04 6.54 2.24
N LEU A 22 5.57 6.73 1.01
CA LEU A 22 4.37 7.50 0.71
C LEU A 22 3.12 6.89 1.37
N LEU A 23 2.92 5.59 1.20
CA LEU A 23 1.78 4.88 1.76
C LEU A 23 1.79 4.87 3.29
N LYS A 24 2.97 4.77 3.91
CA LYS A 24 3.11 4.86 5.36
C LYS A 24 2.73 6.24 5.91
N LYS A 25 3.16 7.32 5.25
CA LYS A 25 2.75 8.68 5.63
C LYS A 25 1.24 8.86 5.51
N PHE A 26 0.66 8.39 4.42
CA PHE A 26 -0.78 8.46 4.21
C PHE A 26 -1.58 7.60 5.19
N ALA A 27 -1.09 6.39 5.50
CA ALA A 27 -1.68 5.52 6.51
C ALA A 27 -1.68 6.19 7.89
N THR A 28 -0.59 6.84 8.25
CA THR A 28 -0.49 7.63 9.50
C THR A 28 -1.50 8.78 9.51
N LEU A 29 -1.62 9.51 8.40
CA LEU A 29 -2.56 10.64 8.27
C LEU A 29 -4.03 10.20 8.35
N LYS A 30 -4.37 9.04 7.77
CA LYS A 30 -5.73 8.48 7.81
C LYS A 30 -6.03 7.62 9.03
N GLY A 31 -5.03 7.31 9.87
CA GLY A 31 -5.18 6.35 10.97
C GLY A 31 -5.42 4.90 10.52
N ILE A 32 -4.99 4.52 9.31
CA ILE A 32 -5.16 3.18 8.74
C ILE A 32 -3.90 2.35 8.97
N SER A 33 -4.03 1.01 9.03
CA SER A 33 -2.89 0.11 9.12
C SER A 33 -2.04 0.08 7.84
N ASP A 34 -0.71 0.25 7.99
CA ASP A 34 0.28 0.08 6.92
C ASP A 34 0.11 -1.24 6.14
N LYS A 35 -0.22 -2.33 6.82
CA LYS A 35 -0.39 -3.65 6.17
C LYS A 35 -1.65 -3.72 5.31
N GLN A 36 -2.68 -2.97 5.65
CA GLN A 36 -3.92 -2.92 4.88
C GLN A 36 -3.71 -2.13 3.59
N ILE A 37 -3.18 -0.90 3.71
CA ILE A 37 -2.99 -0.05 2.55
C ILE A 37 -2.00 -0.63 1.52
N LYS A 38 -0.96 -1.35 1.99
CA LYS A 38 -0.03 -2.05 1.10
C LYS A 38 -0.71 -3.17 0.31
N ARG A 39 -1.63 -3.91 0.93
CA ARG A 39 -2.42 -4.95 0.24
C ARG A 39 -3.36 -4.35 -0.80
N GLU A 40 -4.09 -3.32 -0.43
CA GLU A 40 -4.95 -2.57 -1.36
C GLU A 40 -4.15 -1.97 -2.52
N TRP A 41 -2.93 -1.48 -2.23
CA TRP A 41 -2.03 -0.96 -3.26
C TRP A 41 -1.59 -2.06 -4.23
N LEU A 42 -1.19 -3.22 -3.74
CA LEU A 42 -0.73 -4.32 -4.59
C LEU A 42 -1.84 -4.85 -5.50
N GLY A 43 -3.09 -4.87 -5.02
CA GLY A 43 -4.26 -5.30 -5.79
C GLY A 43 -4.75 -4.33 -6.88
N LYS A 44 -4.20 -3.11 -6.95
CA LYS A 44 -4.57 -2.09 -7.96
C LYS A 44 -3.77 -2.21 -9.26
N SER A 45 -4.42 -1.87 -10.37
CA SER A 45 -3.78 -1.70 -11.68
C SER A 45 -2.80 -0.50 -11.68
N PRO A 46 -1.77 -0.46 -12.56
CA PRO A 46 -0.85 0.69 -12.65
C PRO A 46 -1.55 2.05 -12.78
N VAL A 47 -2.60 2.13 -13.60
CA VAL A 47 -3.38 3.38 -13.79
C VAL A 47 -4.06 3.82 -12.49
N GLU A 48 -4.61 2.87 -11.73
CA GLU A 48 -5.25 3.14 -10.45
C GLU A 48 -4.24 3.51 -9.37
N LYS A 49 -3.05 2.90 -9.40
CA LYS A 49 -1.93 3.26 -8.53
C LYS A 49 -1.51 4.70 -8.76
N ASP A 50 -1.37 5.13 -10.00
CA ASP A 50 -1.03 6.53 -10.32
C ASP A 50 -2.12 7.51 -9.88
N LYS A 51 -3.40 7.19 -10.14
CA LYS A 51 -4.52 8.01 -9.64
C LYS A 51 -4.51 8.11 -8.11
N LYS A 52 -4.37 6.98 -7.42
CA LYS A 52 -4.30 6.91 -5.95
C LYS A 52 -3.07 7.65 -5.42
N LYS A 53 -1.93 7.59 -6.10
CA LYS A 53 -0.71 8.34 -5.77
C LYS A 53 -0.96 9.84 -5.79
N GLN A 54 -1.60 10.35 -6.84
CA GLN A 54 -1.93 11.77 -6.98
C GLN A 54 -2.91 12.23 -5.90
N GLU A 55 -3.91 11.42 -5.57
CA GLU A 55 -4.82 11.67 -4.44
C GLU A 55 -4.06 11.76 -3.12
N ILE A 56 -3.21 10.76 -2.83
CA ILE A 56 -2.39 10.72 -1.61
C ILE A 56 -1.48 11.94 -1.52
N LEU A 57 -0.83 12.34 -2.62
CA LEU A 57 0.05 13.51 -2.65
C LEU A 57 -0.74 14.79 -2.39
N LYS A 58 -1.90 14.98 -3.01
CA LYS A 58 -2.77 16.15 -2.76
C LYS A 58 -3.20 16.24 -1.31
N GLU A 59 -3.56 15.11 -0.70
CA GLU A 59 -3.94 15.08 0.72
C GLU A 59 -2.75 15.37 1.63
N LEU A 60 -1.57 14.85 1.32
CA LEU A 60 -0.35 15.10 2.08
C LEU A 60 0.18 16.54 1.94
N THR A 61 -0.11 17.23 0.83
CA THR A 61 0.26 18.65 0.65
C THR A 61 -0.73 19.63 1.26
N LYS A 62 -1.95 19.17 1.61
CA LYS A 62 -2.99 20.00 2.25
C LYS A 62 -2.93 19.97 3.78
N ALA A 63 -2.24 18.98 4.35
CA ALA A 63 -1.97 18.86 5.79
C ALA A 63 -0.67 19.56 6.15
#